data_AF-A0AAN7VFF1-F1
#
_entry.id   AF-A0AAN7VFF1-F1
#
_cell.length_a   1.000
_cell.length_b   1.000
_cell.length_c   1.000
_cell.angle_alpha   90.00
_cell.angle_beta   90.00
_cell.angle_gamma   90.00
#
_symmetry.space_group_name_H-M   'P 1'
#
loop_
_entity.id
_entity.type
_entity.pdbx_description
1 polymer ?
#
loop_
_entity_poly.entity_id
_entity_poly.type
_entity_poly.pdbx_seq_one_letter_code
_entity_poly.pdbx_strand_id
1 'polypeptide(L)'
;MSASCSSNRSDAKHLERELFNATRVVYTKHLRSVLLDISSIENYLLINRILQNIVIPDDCFNWCVKSINVCESNMNLLFNKKLETDNLIKHFVQLCKIYNSDCITSDQLDSLSLPLPFKMYIIDLVKPNIDINVHTICSKYKNFLYVMDEAICTAVEYANFKALQIIYNICKGCLFGGNFSFCWFRIWNCLFRHSVRHKYSSLLFLS
;
A
#
# COMPACT_ATOMS: atom_id res chain seq x y z
N MET A 1 -2.25 51.27 3.69
CA MET A 1 -1.75 50.26 4.64
C MET A 1 -2.47 48.95 4.33
N SER A 2 -1.87 48.06 3.55
CA SER A 2 -2.51 46.78 3.18
C SER A 2 -1.45 45.82 2.65
N ALA A 3 -0.71 45.19 3.56
CA ALA A 3 0.15 44.05 3.26
C ALA A 3 0.47 43.30 4.57
N SER A 4 -0.32 42.28 4.92
CA SER A 4 0.11 41.27 5.91
C SER A 4 -0.71 39.96 5.94
N CYS A 5 -1.66 39.72 5.03
CA CYS A 5 -2.49 38.50 5.09
C CYS A 5 -1.89 37.29 4.34
N SER A 6 -0.79 37.45 3.60
CA SER A 6 -0.22 36.39 2.76
C SER A 6 0.82 35.50 3.45
N SER A 7 1.58 35.99 4.45
CA SER A 7 2.60 35.17 5.13
C SER A 7 2.00 34.12 6.09
N ASN A 8 0.90 34.47 6.78
CA ASN A 8 0.30 33.57 7.77
C ASN A 8 -0.27 32.26 7.16
N ARG A 9 -0.60 32.25 5.86
CA ARG A 9 -1.13 31.06 5.17
C ARG A 9 -0.04 30.07 4.73
N SER A 10 1.13 30.55 4.31
CA SER A 10 2.26 29.66 3.98
C SER A 10 2.79 28.96 5.22
N ASP A 11 2.85 29.68 6.34
CA ASP A 11 3.39 29.16 7.60
C ASP A 11 2.48 28.10 8.22
N ALA A 12 1.16 28.30 8.15
CA ALA A 12 0.17 27.32 8.61
C ALA A 12 0.24 26.00 7.82
N LYS A 13 0.37 26.08 6.49
CA LYS A 13 0.51 24.89 5.62
C LYS A 13 1.83 24.16 5.88
N HIS A 14 2.91 24.90 6.10
CA HIS A 14 4.20 24.32 6.44
C HIS A 14 4.12 23.53 7.75
N LEU A 15 3.53 24.13 8.78
CA LEU A 15 3.35 23.49 10.08
C LEU A 15 2.46 22.25 9.99
N GLU A 16 1.38 22.28 9.20
CA GLU A 16 0.50 21.11 8.98
C GLU A 16 1.28 19.93 8.36
N ARG A 17 2.14 20.21 7.37
CA ARG A 17 2.99 19.19 6.74
C ARG A 17 4.03 18.62 7.70
N GLU A 18 4.66 19.46 8.52
CA GLU A 18 5.62 19.02 9.54
C GLU A 18 4.95 18.15 10.60
N LEU A 19 3.80 18.59 11.11
CA LEU A 19 3.02 17.83 12.08
C LEU A 19 2.59 16.49 11.50
N PHE A 20 2.13 16.47 10.24
CA PHE A 20 1.80 15.24 9.54
C PHE A 20 3.01 14.31 9.42
N ASN A 21 4.17 14.82 9.04
CA ASN A 21 5.39 14.03 8.89
C ASN A 21 5.84 13.41 10.24
N ALA A 22 5.83 14.20 11.32
CA ALA A 22 6.16 13.72 12.65
C ALA A 22 5.17 12.64 13.13
N THR A 23 3.87 12.90 12.92
CA THR A 23 2.77 11.99 13.24
C THR A 23 2.90 10.68 12.47
N ARG A 24 3.19 10.75 11.17
CA ARG A 24 3.36 9.57 10.32
C ARG A 24 4.43 8.62 10.84
N VAL A 25 5.58 9.13 11.29
CA VAL A 25 6.65 8.27 11.86
C VAL A 25 6.16 7.48 13.07
N VAL A 26 5.41 8.12 13.97
CA VAL A 26 4.88 7.48 15.18
C VAL A 26 3.83 6.42 14.82
N TYR A 27 2.84 6.80 13.99
CA TYR A 27 1.76 5.91 13.62
C TYR A 27 2.19 4.78 12.69
N THR A 28 3.23 4.95 11.87
CA THR A 28 3.84 3.85 11.10
C THR A 28 4.42 2.78 12.03
N LYS A 29 5.15 3.18 13.08
CA LYS A 29 5.67 2.23 14.07
C LYS A 29 4.54 1.51 14.81
N HIS A 30 3.52 2.26 15.21
CA HIS A 30 2.38 1.70 15.93
C HIS A 30 1.56 0.76 15.04
N LEU A 31 1.27 1.14 13.80
CA LEU A 31 0.60 0.32 12.80
C LEU A 31 1.33 -1.00 12.59
N ARG A 32 2.67 -0.96 12.45
CA ARG A 32 3.48 -2.16 12.34
C ARG A 32 3.33 -3.07 13.55
N SER A 33 3.29 -2.52 14.77
CA SER A 33 3.07 -3.32 15.98
C SER A 33 1.70 -4.01 15.95
N VAL A 34 0.65 -3.25 15.66
CA VAL A 34 -0.75 -3.72 15.73
C VAL A 34 -1.08 -4.71 14.60
N LEU A 35 -0.50 -4.53 13.40
CA LEU A 35 -0.66 -5.46 12.29
C LEU A 35 -0.10 -6.86 12.58
N LEU A 36 0.92 -6.93 13.45
CA LEU A 36 1.67 -8.15 13.77
C LEU A 36 1.23 -8.79 15.09
N ASP A 37 0.35 -8.12 15.83
CA ASP A 37 -0.25 -8.60 17.07
C ASP A 37 -1.45 -9.53 16.79
N ILE A 38 -2.01 -10.11 17.85
CA ILE A 38 -3.21 -10.93 17.78
C ILE A 38 -4.39 -10.09 17.24
N SER A 39 -5.15 -10.69 16.33
CA SER A 39 -6.33 -10.05 15.73
C SER A 39 -7.39 -9.77 16.79
N SER A 40 -7.76 -8.50 16.94
CA SER A 40 -8.90 -8.05 17.75
C SER A 40 -9.71 -7.01 16.97
N ILE A 41 -10.95 -6.77 17.40
CA ILE A 41 -11.83 -5.76 16.78
C ILE A 41 -11.23 -4.36 16.97
N GLU A 42 -10.68 -4.09 18.15
CA GLU A 42 -10.00 -2.84 18.49
C GLU A 42 -8.81 -2.60 17.57
N ASN A 43 -7.98 -3.64 17.36
CA ASN A 43 -6.83 -3.59 16.47
C ASN A 43 -7.26 -3.33 15.02
N TYR A 44 -8.32 -4.00 14.55
CA TYR A 44 -8.86 -3.76 13.20
C TYR A 44 -9.31 -2.32 12.99
N LEU A 45 -10.08 -1.75 13.93
CA LEU A 45 -10.55 -0.36 13.86
C LEU A 45 -9.38 0.63 13.86
N LEU A 46 -8.37 0.38 14.68
CA LEU A 46 -7.18 1.21 14.77
C LEU A 46 -6.35 1.15 13.47
N ILE A 47 -6.08 -0.04 12.95
CA ILE A 47 -5.39 -0.25 11.66
C ILE A 47 -6.13 0.52 10.57
N ASN A 48 -7.45 0.37 10.47
CA ASN A 48 -8.24 1.03 9.45
C ASN A 48 -8.15 2.56 9.56
N ARG A 49 -8.23 3.12 10.78
CA ARG A 49 -8.08 4.58 10.99
C ARG A 49 -6.71 5.10 10.58
N ILE A 50 -5.64 4.37 10.88
CA ILE A 50 -4.27 4.79 10.52
C ILE A 50 -4.09 4.74 9.00
N LEU A 51 -4.57 3.68 8.34
CA LEU A 51 -4.48 3.53 6.89
C LEU A 51 -5.33 4.54 6.12
N GLN A 52 -6.47 4.97 6.69
CA GLN A 52 -7.31 6.00 6.09
C GLN A 52 -6.68 7.40 6.16
N ASN A 53 -5.96 7.70 7.25
CA ASN A 53 -5.64 9.08 7.60
C ASN A 53 -4.14 9.40 7.67
N ILE A 54 -3.24 8.43 7.57
CA ILE A 54 -1.83 8.67 7.87
C ILE A 54 -0.88 7.87 6.97
N VAL A 55 -1.09 6.56 6.86
CA VAL A 55 -0.11 5.63 6.26
C VAL A 55 -0.66 4.99 4.99
N ILE A 56 0.16 4.99 3.92
CA ILE A 56 -0.11 4.25 2.69
C ILE A 56 0.31 2.78 2.86
N PRO A 57 -0.48 1.80 2.41
CA PRO A 57 -0.27 0.40 2.76
C PRO A 57 0.90 -0.32 2.05
N ASP A 58 1.73 0.37 1.26
CA ASP A 58 2.74 -0.24 0.39
C ASP A 58 3.71 -1.16 1.15
N ASP A 59 4.32 -0.66 2.23
CA ASP A 59 5.25 -1.46 3.05
C ASP A 59 4.53 -2.41 4.02
N CYS A 60 3.24 -2.21 4.26
CA CYS A 60 2.49 -2.98 5.26
C CYS A 60 2.40 -4.46 4.86
N PHE A 61 2.27 -4.75 3.56
CA PHE A 61 2.29 -6.13 3.06
C PHE A 61 3.61 -6.80 3.40
N ASN A 62 4.74 -6.14 3.13
CA ASN A 62 6.07 -6.65 3.44
C ASN A 62 6.26 -6.92 4.94
N TRP A 63 5.67 -6.12 5.82
CA TRP A 63 5.72 -6.40 7.26
C TRP A 63 4.91 -7.65 7.62
N CYS A 64 3.68 -7.75 7.11
CA CYS A 64 2.79 -8.88 7.38
C CYS A 64 3.37 -10.21 6.89
N VAL A 65 3.90 -10.26 5.66
CA VAL A 65 4.43 -11.50 5.07
C VAL A 65 5.72 -11.98 5.72
N LYS A 66 6.46 -11.10 6.40
CA LYS A 66 7.64 -11.49 7.21
C LYS A 66 7.25 -12.08 8.56
N SER A 67 6.00 -11.89 9.00
CA SER A 67 5.54 -12.32 10.32
C SER A 67 4.96 -13.72 10.31
N ILE A 68 5.30 -14.49 11.35
CA ILE A 68 4.72 -15.81 11.63
C ILE A 68 3.21 -15.68 11.93
N ASN A 69 2.80 -14.54 12.49
CA ASN A 69 1.42 -14.24 12.87
C ASN A 69 0.60 -13.58 11.76
N VAL A 70 1.02 -13.74 10.49
CA VAL A 70 0.26 -13.19 9.35
C VAL A 70 -1.22 -13.56 9.44
N CYS A 71 -2.07 -12.56 9.31
CA CYS A 71 -3.52 -12.65 9.51
C CYS A 71 -4.25 -12.30 8.21
N GLU A 72 -5.19 -13.15 7.81
CA GLU A 72 -5.93 -13.00 6.56
C GLU A 72 -6.85 -11.77 6.55
N SER A 73 -7.50 -11.44 7.67
CA SER A 73 -8.34 -10.23 7.77
C SER A 73 -7.52 -8.95 7.59
N ASN A 74 -6.34 -8.87 8.21
CA ASN A 74 -5.43 -7.74 8.05
C ASN A 74 -4.90 -7.64 6.61
N MET A 75 -4.54 -8.77 5.99
CA MET A 75 -4.11 -8.79 4.59
C MET A 75 -5.23 -8.35 3.63
N ASN A 76 -6.47 -8.78 3.86
CA ASN A 76 -7.64 -8.33 3.10
C ASN A 76 -7.91 -6.83 3.28
N LEU A 77 -7.78 -6.31 4.51
CA LEU A 77 -7.92 -4.88 4.77
C LEU A 77 -6.84 -4.08 4.01
N LEU A 78 -5.58 -4.51 4.07
CA LEU A 78 -4.48 -3.88 3.34
C LEU A 78 -4.73 -3.91 1.82
N PHE A 79 -5.22 -5.04 1.30
CA PHE A 79 -5.61 -5.19 -0.11
C PHE A 79 -6.63 -4.14 -0.51
N ASN A 80 -7.74 -4.03 0.23
CA ASN A 80 -8.80 -3.05 -0.06
C ASN A 80 -8.26 -1.61 -0.02
N LYS A 81 -7.44 -1.28 0.99
CA LYS A 81 -6.81 0.05 1.11
C LYS A 81 -5.82 0.35 -0.01
N LYS A 82 -5.11 -0.66 -0.50
CA LYS A 82 -4.22 -0.49 -1.65
C LYS A 82 -5.02 -0.22 -2.93
N LEU A 83 -6.13 -0.93 -3.15
CA LEU A 83 -7.01 -0.67 -4.29
C LEU A 83 -7.65 0.72 -4.24
N GLU A 84 -8.11 1.16 -3.07
CA GLU A 84 -8.60 2.53 -2.86
C GLU A 84 -7.51 3.55 -3.27
N THR A 85 -6.26 3.32 -2.85
CA THR A 85 -5.12 4.18 -3.19
C THR A 85 -4.82 4.17 -4.71
N ASP A 86 -4.79 2.99 -5.34
CA ASP A 86 -4.62 2.82 -6.79
C ASP A 86 -5.65 3.63 -7.57
N ASN A 87 -6.91 3.61 -7.14
CA ASN A 87 -7.99 4.33 -7.79
C ASN A 87 -7.85 5.85 -7.62
N LEU A 88 -7.46 6.32 -6.43
CA LEU A 88 -7.18 7.74 -6.20
C LEU A 88 -6.04 8.26 -7.07
N ILE A 89 -4.96 7.49 -7.21
CA ILE A 89 -3.83 7.84 -8.10
C ILE A 89 -4.28 7.89 -9.55
N LYS A 90 -5.02 6.89 -10.03
CA LYS A 90 -5.55 6.88 -11.41
C LYS A 90 -6.43 8.10 -11.68
N HIS A 91 -7.33 8.42 -10.74
CA HIS A 91 -8.21 9.58 -10.86
C HIS A 91 -7.40 10.89 -10.86
N PHE A 92 -6.41 11.02 -9.98
CA PHE A 92 -5.52 12.18 -9.95
C PHE A 92 -4.78 12.37 -11.29
N VAL A 93 -4.16 11.31 -11.80
CA VAL A 93 -3.45 11.34 -13.09
C VAL A 93 -4.40 11.69 -14.24
N GLN A 94 -5.62 11.16 -14.23
CA GLN A 94 -6.63 11.48 -15.24
C GLN A 94 -7.07 12.94 -15.18
N LEU A 95 -7.26 13.50 -13.98
CA LEU A 95 -7.55 14.93 -13.82
C LEU A 95 -6.45 15.78 -14.44
N CYS A 96 -5.17 15.48 -14.15
CA CYS A 96 -4.05 16.25 -14.70
C CYS A 96 -4.05 16.24 -16.25
N LYS A 97 -4.35 15.08 -16.86
CA LYS A 97 -4.48 14.94 -18.31
C LYS A 97 -5.62 15.78 -18.88
N ILE A 98 -6.78 15.81 -18.21
CA ILE A 98 -7.94 16.62 -18.64
C ILE A 98 -7.59 18.11 -18.63
N TYR A 99 -6.83 18.56 -17.63
CA TYR A 99 -6.37 19.96 -17.54
C TYR A 99 -5.17 20.28 -18.46
N ASN A 100 -4.72 19.31 -19.28
CA ASN A 100 -3.55 19.42 -20.15
C ASN A 100 -2.31 19.95 -19.41
N SER A 101 -2.16 19.52 -18.15
CA SER A 101 -1.14 19.99 -17.22
C SER A 101 -0.25 18.80 -16.86
N ASP A 102 0.93 18.75 -17.51
CA ASP A 102 1.93 17.72 -17.22
C ASP A 102 2.69 17.98 -15.91
N CYS A 103 2.61 19.22 -15.41
CA CYS A 103 3.21 19.67 -14.16
C CYS A 103 2.19 20.49 -13.35
N ILE A 104 2.05 20.14 -12.07
CA ILE A 104 1.21 20.84 -11.08
C ILE A 104 2.11 21.42 -10.00
N THR A 105 1.84 22.65 -9.54
CA THR A 105 2.57 23.25 -8.42
C THR A 105 2.05 22.73 -7.08
N SER A 106 2.85 22.84 -6.01
CA SER A 106 2.41 22.46 -4.67
C SER A 106 1.13 23.19 -4.22
N ASP A 107 0.97 24.46 -4.60
CA ASP A 107 -0.22 25.24 -4.28
C ASP A 107 -1.48 24.77 -5.03
N GLN A 108 -1.32 24.36 -6.29
CA GLN A 108 -2.43 23.77 -7.04
C GLN A 108 -2.86 22.43 -6.43
N LEU A 109 -1.91 21.57 -6.02
CA LEU A 109 -2.22 20.33 -5.29
C LEU A 109 -2.95 20.63 -3.97
N ASP A 110 -2.51 21.64 -3.22
CA ASP A 110 -3.16 22.04 -1.97
C ASP A 110 -4.60 22.52 -2.19
N SER A 111 -4.89 23.16 -3.32
CA SER A 111 -6.23 23.65 -3.66
C SER A 111 -7.23 22.54 -4.00
N LEU A 112 -6.75 21.34 -4.36
CA LEU A 112 -7.62 20.19 -4.63
C LEU A 112 -8.25 19.68 -3.33
N SER A 113 -9.52 19.29 -3.39
CA SER A 113 -10.24 18.64 -2.29
C SER A 113 -9.83 17.16 -2.16
N LEU A 114 -8.56 16.94 -1.84
CA LEU A 114 -7.96 15.63 -1.62
C LEU A 114 -7.56 15.47 -0.15
N PRO A 115 -7.65 14.26 0.42
CA PRO A 115 -7.16 14.01 1.77
C PRO A 115 -5.67 14.39 1.90
N LEU A 116 -5.30 15.01 3.01
CA LEU A 116 -3.92 15.37 3.32
C LEU A 116 -2.92 14.20 3.13
N PRO A 117 -3.22 12.96 3.57
CA PRO A 117 -2.27 11.84 3.41
C PRO A 117 -1.97 11.53 1.95
N PHE A 118 -2.97 11.68 1.09
CA PHE A 118 -2.82 11.48 -0.35
C PHE A 118 -1.96 12.60 -0.96
N LYS A 119 -2.20 13.87 -0.59
CA LYS A 119 -1.37 14.99 -1.03
C LYS A 119 0.10 14.78 -0.63
N MET A 120 0.33 14.39 0.62
CA MET A 120 1.69 14.12 1.13
C MET A 120 2.35 12.94 0.40
N TYR A 121 1.58 11.90 0.07
CA TYR A 121 2.08 10.79 -0.74
C TYR A 121 2.50 11.23 -2.14
N ILE A 122 1.70 12.04 -2.84
CA ILE A 122 2.07 12.61 -4.15
C ILE A 122 3.36 13.42 -4.05
N ILE A 123 3.47 14.28 -3.04
CA ILE A 123 4.67 15.09 -2.79
C ILE A 123 5.90 14.18 -2.58
N ASP A 124 5.76 13.12 -1.78
CA ASP A 124 6.87 12.19 -1.51
C ASP A 124 7.30 11.41 -2.75
N LEU A 125 6.38 11.08 -3.66
CA LEU A 125 6.74 10.45 -4.94
C LEU A 125 7.62 11.39 -5.80
N VAL A 126 7.33 12.70 -5.83
CA VAL A 126 8.04 13.63 -6.73
C VAL A 126 9.29 14.27 -6.13
N LYS A 127 9.53 14.18 -4.82
CA LYS A 127 10.75 14.70 -4.18
C LYS A 127 12.03 14.20 -4.88
N PRO A 128 13.03 15.08 -5.12
CA PRO A 128 13.16 16.47 -4.67
C PRO A 128 12.61 17.55 -5.63
N ASN A 129 11.87 17.19 -6.69
CA ASN A 129 11.43 18.16 -7.69
C ASN A 129 10.38 19.13 -7.12
N ILE A 130 10.56 20.42 -7.38
CA ILE A 130 9.66 21.50 -6.94
C ILE A 130 8.31 21.41 -7.66
N ASP A 131 8.33 20.95 -8.92
CA ASP A 131 7.12 20.75 -9.73
C ASP A 131 6.67 19.28 -9.70
N ILE A 132 5.37 19.07 -9.49
CA ILE A 132 4.74 17.76 -9.46
C ILE A 132 4.51 17.33 -10.91
N ASN A 133 5.49 16.63 -11.49
CA ASN A 133 5.40 16.07 -12.83
C ASN A 133 4.60 14.75 -12.82
N VAL A 134 3.52 14.70 -13.59
CA VAL A 134 2.60 13.56 -13.68
C VAL A 134 3.31 12.29 -14.19
N HIS A 135 4.27 12.43 -15.12
CA HIS A 135 5.08 11.31 -15.59
C HIS A 135 5.91 10.70 -14.45
N THR A 136 6.45 11.53 -13.55
CA THR A 136 7.23 11.06 -12.39
C THR A 136 6.35 10.25 -11.43
N ILE A 137 5.10 10.69 -11.21
CA ILE A 137 4.12 9.93 -10.42
C ILE A 137 3.86 8.59 -11.08
N CYS A 138 3.53 8.57 -12.37
CA CYS A 138 3.28 7.35 -13.12
C CYS A 138 4.47 6.36 -13.10
N SER A 139 5.71 6.86 -13.11
CA SER A 139 6.90 6.01 -13.10
C SER A 139 7.29 5.48 -11.71
N LYS A 140 7.06 6.27 -10.65
CA LYS A 140 7.48 5.90 -9.29
C LYS A 140 6.37 5.22 -8.49
N TYR A 141 5.11 5.41 -8.88
CA TYR A 141 3.98 4.80 -8.20
C TYR A 141 4.00 3.28 -8.33
N LYS A 142 4.06 2.59 -7.19
CA LYS A 142 3.92 1.14 -7.11
C LYS A 142 2.44 0.78 -7.08
N ASN A 143 1.89 0.29 -8.19
CA ASN A 143 0.50 -0.16 -8.21
C ASN A 143 0.30 -1.45 -7.41
N PHE A 144 -0.95 -1.86 -7.23
CA PHE A 144 -1.30 -3.08 -6.50
C PHE A 144 -0.52 -4.32 -6.96
N LEU A 145 -0.43 -4.55 -8.29
CA LEU A 145 0.26 -5.73 -8.83
C LEU A 145 1.74 -5.73 -8.44
N TYR A 146 2.39 -4.58 -8.52
CA TYR A 146 3.78 -4.42 -8.14
C TYR A 146 3.99 -4.69 -6.65
N VAL A 147 3.14 -4.14 -5.78
CA VAL A 147 3.25 -4.36 -4.31
C VAL A 147 3.02 -5.82 -3.94
N MET A 148 2.07 -6.51 -4.61
CA MET A 148 1.85 -7.94 -4.37
C MET A 148 3.04 -8.78 -4.82
N ASP A 149 3.67 -8.40 -5.92
CA ASP A 149 4.83 -9.11 -6.43
C ASP A 149 6.01 -9.03 -5.44
N GLU A 150 6.30 -7.83 -4.92
CA GLU A 150 7.30 -7.64 -3.86
C GLU A 150 6.95 -8.44 -2.59
N ALA A 151 5.69 -8.42 -2.17
CA ALA A 151 5.22 -9.16 -1.00
C ALA A 151 5.38 -10.67 -1.17
N ILE A 152 5.14 -11.18 -2.38
CA ILE A 152 5.32 -12.58 -2.74
C ILE A 152 6.79 -12.98 -2.72
N CYS A 153 7.65 -12.21 -3.38
CA CYS A 153 9.08 -12.50 -3.38
C CYS A 153 9.63 -12.47 -1.94
N THR A 154 9.18 -11.52 -1.12
CA THR A 154 9.51 -11.45 0.31
C THR A 154 9.00 -12.67 1.08
N ALA A 155 7.75 -13.09 0.87
CA ALA A 155 7.20 -14.27 1.53
C ALA A 155 7.97 -15.56 1.16
N VAL A 156 8.43 -15.68 -0.10
CA VAL A 156 9.29 -16.79 -0.55
C VAL A 156 10.66 -16.74 0.13
N GLU A 157 11.29 -15.57 0.18
CA GLU A 157 12.59 -15.37 0.85
C GLU A 157 12.55 -15.82 2.32
N TYR A 158 11.46 -15.52 3.01
CA TYR A 158 11.24 -15.89 4.41
C TYR A 158 10.61 -17.27 4.60
N ALA A 159 10.39 -18.03 3.51
CA ALA A 159 9.71 -19.32 3.51
C ALA A 159 8.35 -19.31 4.26
N ASN A 160 7.62 -18.19 4.23
CA ASN A 160 6.36 -18.03 4.94
C ASN A 160 5.18 -18.57 4.11
N PHE A 161 4.99 -19.89 4.16
CA PHE A 161 3.95 -20.58 3.40
C PHE A 161 2.53 -20.09 3.73
N LYS A 162 2.26 -19.73 5.00
CA LYS A 162 0.95 -19.19 5.40
C LYS A 162 0.66 -17.87 4.70
N ALA A 163 1.64 -16.97 4.65
CA ALA A 163 1.51 -15.70 3.93
C ALA A 163 1.28 -15.92 2.43
N LEU A 164 2.03 -16.83 1.82
CA LEU A 164 1.87 -17.20 0.41
C LEU A 164 0.46 -17.72 0.09
N GLN A 165 -0.08 -18.58 0.95
CA GLN A 165 -1.44 -19.11 0.78
C GLN A 165 -2.50 -18.02 0.90
N ILE A 166 -2.35 -17.10 1.88
CA ILE A 166 -3.27 -15.97 2.04
C ILE A 166 -3.23 -15.07 0.79
N ILE A 167 -2.05 -14.69 0.32
CA ILE A 167 -1.91 -13.86 -0.89
C ILE A 167 -2.52 -14.57 -2.10
N TYR A 168 -2.25 -15.87 -2.27
CA TYR A 168 -2.84 -16.66 -3.34
C TYR A 168 -4.38 -16.62 -3.30
N ASN A 169 -4.98 -16.81 -2.12
CA ASN A 169 -6.43 -16.79 -1.97
C ASN A 169 -7.02 -15.43 -2.33
N ILE A 170 -6.40 -14.35 -1.84
CA ILE A 170 -6.81 -12.97 -2.13
C ILE A 170 -6.72 -12.69 -3.64
N CYS A 171 -5.57 -13.00 -4.26
CA CYS A 171 -5.36 -12.75 -5.68
C CYS A 171 -6.23 -13.63 -6.59
N LYS A 172 -6.48 -14.89 -6.22
CA LYS A 172 -7.37 -15.80 -6.97
C LYS A 172 -8.81 -15.28 -7.02
N GLY A 173 -9.28 -14.62 -5.96
CA GLY A 173 -10.59 -13.97 -5.94
C GLY A 173 -10.68 -12.73 -6.83
N CYS A 174 -9.54 -12.14 -7.23
CA CYS A 174 -9.51 -10.81 -7.83
C CYS A 174 -8.90 -10.73 -9.24
N LEU A 175 -8.17 -11.76 -9.72
CA LEU A 175 -7.37 -11.66 -10.95
C LEU A 175 -7.45 -12.94 -11.81
N PHE A 176 -8.37 -12.96 -12.78
CA PHE A 176 -8.15 -13.66 -14.06
C PHE A 176 -7.61 -12.62 -15.06
N GLY A 177 -6.30 -12.60 -15.33
CA GLY A 177 -5.76 -11.87 -16.49
C GLY A 177 -4.42 -11.12 -16.35
N GLY A 178 -3.76 -11.13 -15.19
CA GLY A 178 -2.45 -10.47 -15.01
C GLY A 178 -1.26 -11.39 -15.30
N ASN A 179 -0.25 -10.90 -16.05
CA ASN A 179 1.08 -11.52 -16.12
C ASN A 179 1.81 -11.30 -14.80
N PHE A 180 1.76 -12.30 -13.92
CA PHE A 180 2.48 -12.30 -12.66
C PHE A 180 3.97 -12.69 -12.85
N SER A 181 4.87 -12.24 -11.96
CA SER A 181 6.32 -12.43 -12.12
C SER A 181 6.81 -13.88 -11.95
N PHE A 182 8.12 -14.08 -12.13
CA PHE A 182 8.82 -15.33 -11.86
C PHE A 182 8.65 -15.86 -10.41
N CYS A 183 8.42 -14.99 -9.42
CA CYS A 183 8.16 -15.43 -8.04
C CYS A 183 6.85 -16.22 -7.94
N TRP A 184 5.84 -15.90 -8.76
CA TRP A 184 4.61 -16.70 -8.86
C TRP A 184 4.85 -18.09 -9.46
N PHE A 185 5.76 -18.22 -10.40
CA PHE A 185 6.14 -19.53 -10.95
C PHE A 185 6.82 -20.42 -9.89
N ARG A 186 7.61 -19.81 -8.98
CA ARG A 186 8.16 -20.50 -7.80
C ARG A 186 7.07 -20.91 -6.82
N ILE A 187 6.11 -20.03 -6.53
CA ILE A 187 4.93 -20.37 -5.70
C ILE A 187 4.16 -21.54 -6.31
N TRP A 188 3.87 -21.50 -7.62
CA TRP A 188 3.11 -22.56 -8.29
C TRP A 188 3.79 -23.90 -8.10
N ASN A 189 5.11 -24.00 -8.31
CA ASN A 189 5.88 -25.22 -8.09
C ASN A 189 5.91 -25.68 -6.62
N CYS A 190 6.03 -24.74 -5.67
CA CYS A 190 6.03 -25.06 -4.24
C CYS A 190 4.66 -25.52 -3.73
N LEU A 191 3.58 -24.83 -4.10
CA LEU A 191 2.21 -25.18 -3.70
C LEU A 191 1.71 -26.45 -4.40
N PHE A 192 2.03 -26.67 -5.67
CA PHE A 192 1.67 -27.93 -6.35
C PHE A 192 2.40 -29.12 -5.72
N ARG A 193 3.70 -29.00 -5.39
CA ARG A 193 4.44 -30.09 -4.73
C ARG A 193 3.89 -30.41 -3.35
N HIS A 194 3.44 -29.41 -2.58
CA HIS A 194 2.80 -29.64 -1.28
C HIS A 194 1.37 -30.19 -1.39
N SER A 195 0.57 -29.71 -2.35
CA SER A 195 -0.79 -30.20 -2.59
C SER A 195 -0.80 -31.64 -3.10
N VAL A 196 0.16 -32.00 -3.96
CA VAL A 196 0.38 -33.39 -4.40
C VAL A 196 0.83 -34.24 -3.21
N ARG A 197 1.78 -33.79 -2.37
CA ARG A 197 2.14 -34.55 -1.15
C ARG A 197 0.94 -34.79 -0.23
N HIS A 198 0.09 -33.79 0.00
CA HIS A 198 -1.10 -33.96 0.84
C HIS A 198 -2.20 -34.83 0.23
N LYS A 199 -2.40 -34.78 -1.10
CA LYS A 199 -3.36 -35.66 -1.80
C LYS A 199 -2.92 -37.13 -1.83
N TYR A 200 -1.62 -37.40 -1.83
CA TYR A 200 -1.09 -38.77 -1.82
C TYR A 200 -0.79 -39.30 -0.41
N SER A 201 -0.60 -38.44 0.60
CA SER A 201 -0.47 -38.90 1.99
C SER A 201 -1.79 -39.37 2.61
N SER A 202 -2.94 -38.87 2.14
CA SER A 202 -4.27 -39.37 2.56
C SER A 202 -4.71 -40.63 1.82
N LEU A 203 -4.00 -41.03 0.75
CA LEU A 203 -4.19 -42.31 0.06
C LEU A 203 -3.29 -43.43 0.60
N LEU A 204 -2.29 -43.11 1.45
CA LEU A 204 -1.37 -44.08 2.05
C LEU A 204 -1.75 -44.50 3.48
N PHE A 205 -2.92 -44.10 3.98
CA PHE A 205 -3.49 -44.57 5.26
C PHE A 205 -4.75 -45.45 5.09
N LEU A 206 -5.04 -45.89 3.85
CA LEU A 206 -6.14 -46.80 3.53
C LEU A 206 -5.73 -47.94 2.57
N SER A 207 -4.51 -48.46 2.71
CA SER A 207 -4.06 -49.70 2.06
C SER A 207 -3.10 -50.45 2.94
#